data_AF-A0A9Q2XH95-F1
#
_entry.id   AF-A0A9Q2XH95-F1
#
_cell.length_a   1.000
_cell.length_b   1.000
_cell.length_c   1.000
_cell.angle_alpha   90.00
_cell.angle_beta   90.00
_cell.angle_gamma   90.00
#
_symmetry.space_group_name_H-M   'P 1'
#
loop_
_entity.id
_entity.type
_entity.pdbx_description
1 polymer ?
#
loop_
_entity_poly.entity_id
_entity_poly.type
_entity_poly.pdbx_seq_one_letter_code
_entity_poly.pdbx_strand_id
1 'polypeptide(L)'
;MSTLLQPLYVLMLWLLAGVLQAQEGTSTAQLLNARYLTATRTCVGGLAPLNCSGVLARTLDGAHPTPFWKHDAQAIAQGYEPFTFLREDQSQMLARDSHGYLLFDRLTAVALAQPWDVVAGQQPDERPLRVQNWDESLPARIGIQALYYYPLNAPGKATGLAGAQRNQLAYFQATGTWLPIVRVDLDTQGGHVFGFDQQDQLYNGQRVAERLNQRFAEVASTCRDGRAAFYCYGVLIRAVQGAASFKSWNPSSNSVGRNGVSFSYIRADVGTQRLAGTEGLIYRETAAPVLNPLIVRCAYPANAGTSGIPDSCRASCESRGITTVAAWRSQNSGCAFAPNPAQFQLNIDVNAHGGAWNEIIIAAWAQNIPRQLALEASFYTRGSGGLNGARYIQRDYYEQAQKVVPVIQVNLGAGNGQVFAFLPQDQNL
;
A
#
# COMPACT_ATOMS: atom_id res chain seq x y z
N MET A 1 22.33 5.74 31.59
CA MET A 1 21.99 6.44 30.32
C MET A 1 22.55 5.64 29.14
N SER A 2 21.90 4.56 28.69
CA SER A 2 22.27 3.90 27.42
C SER A 2 21.26 2.86 26.90
N THR A 3 19.95 3.06 27.12
CA THR A 3 18.91 2.11 26.65
C THR A 3 17.78 2.75 25.86
N LEU A 4 17.80 4.08 25.65
CA LEU A 4 16.80 4.81 24.86
C LEU A 4 17.21 5.06 23.39
N LEU A 5 18.43 4.67 22.99
CA LEU A 5 18.96 4.94 21.64
C LEU A 5 18.66 3.82 20.62
N GLN A 6 18.42 2.60 21.07
CA GLN A 6 18.21 1.44 20.17
C GLN A 6 16.98 1.52 19.25
N PRO A 7 15.78 1.98 19.69
CA PRO A 7 14.62 2.03 18.80
C PRO A 7 14.72 3.17 17.77
N LEU A 8 15.44 4.25 18.08
CA LEU A 8 15.67 5.38 17.18
C LEU A 8 16.62 5.04 16.03
N TYR A 9 17.69 4.27 16.30
CA TYR A 9 18.65 3.85 15.27
C TYR A 9 18.02 2.89 14.25
N VAL A 10 17.19 1.96 14.71
CA VAL A 10 16.43 1.07 13.83
C VAL A 10 15.50 1.90 12.95
N LEU A 11 14.69 2.79 13.53
CA LEU A 11 13.75 3.64 12.79
C LEU A 11 14.42 4.50 11.70
N MET A 12 15.61 5.04 11.98
CA MET A 12 16.35 5.91 11.06
C MET A 12 16.96 5.12 9.88
N LEU A 13 17.45 3.90 10.11
CA LEU A 13 17.96 3.00 9.06
C LEU A 13 16.87 2.59 8.06
N TRP A 14 15.62 2.37 8.52
CA TRP A 14 14.51 1.96 7.65
C TRP A 14 13.87 3.12 6.88
N LEU A 15 13.80 4.32 7.47
CA LEU A 15 13.36 5.53 6.76
C LEU A 15 14.32 5.87 5.60
N LEU A 16 15.62 5.70 5.81
CA LEU A 16 16.62 5.81 4.74
C LEU A 16 16.43 4.73 3.69
N ALA A 17 16.21 3.47 4.08
CA ALA A 17 15.99 2.35 3.14
C ALA A 17 14.76 2.55 2.26
N GLY A 18 13.63 3.05 2.81
CA GLY A 18 12.41 3.29 2.02
C GLY A 18 12.53 4.45 1.03
N VAL A 19 13.27 5.51 1.37
CA VAL A 19 13.59 6.60 0.44
C VAL A 19 14.57 6.14 -0.63
N LEU A 20 15.55 5.31 -0.26
CA LEU A 20 16.49 4.68 -1.19
C LEU A 20 15.75 3.82 -2.22
N GLN A 21 14.82 2.96 -1.78
CA GLN A 21 14.06 2.09 -2.69
C GLN A 21 13.12 2.86 -3.63
N ALA A 22 12.51 3.96 -3.17
CA ALA A 22 11.69 4.83 -4.02
C ALA A 22 12.51 5.54 -5.10
N GLN A 23 13.70 6.01 -4.71
CA GLN A 23 14.66 6.64 -5.59
C GLN A 23 15.23 5.64 -6.61
N GLU A 24 15.54 4.42 -6.18
CA GLU A 24 15.96 3.31 -7.03
C GLU A 24 14.88 2.90 -8.03
N GLY A 25 13.61 2.81 -7.61
CA GLY A 25 12.49 2.47 -8.49
C GLY A 25 12.22 3.50 -9.58
N THR A 26 12.25 4.79 -9.21
CA THR A 26 12.09 5.90 -10.18
C THR A 26 13.25 5.94 -11.17
N SER A 27 14.48 5.77 -10.68
CA SER A 27 15.69 5.69 -11.51
C SER A 27 15.64 4.48 -12.45
N THR A 28 15.12 3.34 -11.98
CA THR A 28 14.94 2.13 -12.78
C THR A 28 13.99 2.38 -13.95
N ALA A 29 12.82 2.99 -13.71
CA ALA A 29 11.89 3.34 -14.79
C ALA A 29 12.51 4.32 -15.81
N GLN A 30 13.28 5.32 -15.34
CA GLN A 30 13.99 6.25 -16.22
C GLN A 30 15.04 5.56 -17.10
N LEU A 31 15.85 4.67 -16.51
CA LEU A 31 16.85 3.89 -17.25
C LEU A 31 16.21 2.96 -18.29
N LEU A 32 15.10 2.33 -17.94
CA LEU A 32 14.34 1.48 -18.86
C LEU A 32 13.78 2.28 -20.05
N ASN A 33 13.20 3.46 -19.79
CA ASN A 33 12.73 4.36 -20.86
C ASN A 33 13.88 4.84 -21.75
N ALA A 34 15.02 5.23 -21.17
CA ALA A 34 16.18 5.67 -21.95
C ALA A 34 16.69 4.54 -22.87
N ARG A 35 16.76 3.30 -22.37
CA ARG A 35 17.12 2.13 -23.17
C ARG A 35 16.09 1.81 -24.26
N TYR A 36 14.80 1.92 -23.96
CA TYR A 36 13.71 1.69 -24.91
C TYR A 36 13.74 2.67 -26.10
N LEU A 37 14.00 3.96 -25.82
CA LEU A 37 14.15 5.02 -26.83
C LEU A 37 15.47 4.93 -27.64
N THR A 38 16.45 4.16 -27.16
CA THR A 38 17.75 4.05 -27.84
C THR A 38 17.65 3.10 -29.04
N ALA A 39 17.62 3.63 -30.26
CA ALA A 39 17.54 2.86 -31.51
C ALA A 39 18.91 2.40 -32.07
N THR A 40 20.00 2.58 -31.32
CA THR A 40 21.35 2.22 -31.78
C THR A 40 21.45 0.74 -32.19
N ARG A 41 22.03 0.47 -33.36
CA ARG A 41 22.25 -0.90 -33.88
C ARG A 41 23.61 -1.51 -33.53
N THR A 42 24.52 -0.69 -32.99
CA THR A 42 25.86 -1.11 -32.58
C THR A 42 26.29 -0.35 -31.33
N CYS A 43 26.52 -1.08 -30.25
CA CYS A 43 27.00 -0.54 -28.99
C CYS A 43 28.51 -0.24 -29.03
N VAL A 44 29.01 0.46 -28.00
CA VAL A 44 30.44 0.77 -27.86
C VAL A 44 31.28 -0.52 -28.01
N GLY A 45 32.37 -0.43 -28.78
CA GLY A 45 33.23 -1.58 -29.06
C GLY A 45 32.69 -2.53 -30.14
N GLY A 46 31.69 -2.13 -30.93
CA GLY A 46 31.14 -2.97 -32.01
C GLY A 46 30.16 -4.04 -31.53
N LEU A 47 29.71 -3.95 -30.27
CA LEU A 47 28.86 -4.96 -29.64
C LEU A 47 27.42 -4.89 -30.14
N ALA A 48 26.69 -6.01 -30.06
CA ALA A 48 25.28 -6.10 -30.44
C ALA A 48 24.37 -5.19 -29.59
N PRO A 49 23.20 -4.73 -30.10
CA PRO A 49 22.31 -3.79 -29.41
C PRO A 49 21.94 -4.17 -27.98
N LEU A 50 21.78 -5.47 -27.69
CA LEU A 50 21.45 -6.01 -26.36
C LEU A 50 22.42 -5.59 -25.24
N ASN A 51 23.59 -5.06 -25.59
CA ASN A 51 24.61 -4.57 -24.66
C ASN A 51 24.34 -3.15 -24.16
N CYS A 52 23.48 -2.35 -24.81
CA CYS A 52 23.29 -0.95 -24.46
C CYS A 52 21.93 -0.34 -24.86
N SER A 53 21.11 -1.06 -25.63
CA SER A 53 19.84 -0.60 -26.21
C SER A 53 18.75 -1.63 -25.94
N GLY A 54 17.51 -1.14 -25.90
CA GLY A 54 16.32 -1.96 -25.72
C GLY A 54 16.20 -2.59 -24.34
N VAL A 55 15.03 -3.16 -24.07
CA VAL A 55 14.70 -3.80 -22.80
C VAL A 55 14.29 -5.25 -23.06
N LEU A 56 14.91 -6.20 -22.36
CA LEU A 56 14.49 -7.60 -22.43
C LEU A 56 13.38 -7.83 -21.42
N ALA A 57 12.23 -8.29 -21.91
CA ALA A 57 11.07 -8.60 -21.10
C ALA A 57 10.65 -10.06 -21.27
N ARG A 58 10.42 -10.74 -20.15
CA ARG A 58 9.75 -12.04 -20.14
C ARG A 58 8.39 -11.91 -19.49
N THR A 59 7.38 -12.28 -20.27
CA THR A 59 6.00 -12.42 -19.80
C THR A 59 5.82 -13.74 -19.07
N LEU A 60 5.17 -13.70 -17.91
CA LEU A 60 4.80 -14.88 -17.14
C LEU A 60 3.32 -15.17 -17.35
N ASP A 61 3.00 -16.33 -17.90
CA ASP A 61 1.63 -16.83 -17.97
C ASP A 61 1.27 -17.63 -16.71
N GLY A 62 0.03 -18.11 -16.64
CA GLY A 62 -0.45 -18.90 -15.50
C GLY A 62 0.14 -20.31 -15.40
N ALA A 63 0.82 -20.80 -16.45
CA ALA A 63 1.46 -22.11 -16.47
C ALA A 63 2.93 -22.03 -16.03
N HIS A 64 3.53 -20.83 -16.01
CA HIS A 64 4.91 -20.62 -15.60
C HIS A 64 5.16 -21.13 -14.17
N PRO A 65 6.27 -21.85 -13.92
CA PRO A 65 6.64 -22.34 -12.60
C PRO A 65 6.76 -21.23 -11.55
N THR A 66 6.52 -21.61 -10.30
CA THR A 66 6.77 -20.78 -9.12
C THR A 66 7.95 -21.34 -8.30
N PRO A 67 8.87 -20.49 -7.80
CA PRO A 67 8.98 -19.06 -8.05
C PRO A 67 9.32 -18.72 -9.51
N PHE A 68 9.05 -17.46 -9.91
CA PHE A 68 9.00 -17.04 -11.33
C PHE A 68 10.32 -17.12 -12.11
N TRP A 69 11.44 -17.35 -11.44
CA TRP A 69 12.76 -17.51 -12.08
C TRP A 69 13.10 -18.97 -12.37
N LYS A 70 12.19 -19.91 -12.12
CA LYS A 70 12.38 -21.31 -12.52
C LYS A 70 12.02 -21.54 -13.98
N HIS A 71 12.68 -22.51 -14.59
CA HIS A 71 12.45 -22.98 -15.94
C HIS A 71 11.30 -23.99 -15.96
N ASP A 72 10.46 -23.91 -16.99
CA ASP A 72 9.50 -24.98 -17.26
C ASP A 72 10.18 -26.17 -17.97
N ALA A 73 9.44 -27.26 -18.15
CA ALA A 73 9.97 -28.46 -18.79
C ALA A 73 10.45 -28.22 -20.23
N GLN A 74 9.83 -27.27 -20.94
CA GLN A 74 10.21 -26.93 -22.31
C GLN A 74 11.52 -26.13 -22.32
N ALA A 75 11.67 -25.14 -21.46
CA ALA A 75 12.88 -24.35 -21.30
C ALA A 75 14.07 -25.23 -20.90
N ILE A 76 13.88 -26.17 -19.96
CA ILE A 76 14.90 -27.15 -19.58
C ILE A 76 15.34 -27.98 -20.80
N ALA A 77 14.39 -28.51 -21.58
CA ALA A 77 14.70 -29.33 -22.75
C ALA A 77 15.41 -28.55 -23.87
N GLN A 78 15.10 -27.26 -24.01
CA GLN A 78 15.66 -26.40 -25.05
C GLN A 78 16.97 -25.70 -24.65
N GLY A 79 17.27 -25.63 -23.35
CA GLY A 79 18.46 -24.96 -22.83
C GLY A 79 18.37 -23.43 -22.81
N TYR A 80 17.20 -22.84 -23.05
CA TYR A 80 17.00 -21.40 -23.09
C TYR A 80 15.58 -20.98 -22.71
N GLU A 81 15.46 -19.69 -22.41
CA GLU A 81 14.22 -18.98 -22.17
C GLU A 81 13.93 -17.91 -23.22
N PRO A 82 12.71 -17.83 -23.78
CA PRO A 82 12.34 -16.75 -24.69
C PRO A 82 12.15 -15.41 -23.97
N PHE A 83 12.68 -14.35 -24.57
CA PHE A 83 12.48 -12.95 -24.17
C PHE A 83 12.03 -12.10 -25.36
N THR A 84 11.16 -11.13 -25.07
CA THR A 84 10.80 -10.07 -26.02
C THR A 84 11.80 -8.94 -25.87
N PHE A 85 12.44 -8.54 -26.98
CA PHE A 85 13.28 -7.35 -27.03
C PHE A 85 12.43 -6.14 -27.37
N LEU A 86 12.32 -5.20 -26.42
CA LEU A 86 11.48 -4.00 -26.49
C LEU A 86 12.31 -2.77 -26.91
N ARG A 87 11.85 -2.05 -27.93
CA ARG A 87 12.47 -0.83 -28.51
C ARG A 87 11.40 0.02 -29.20
N GLU A 88 11.56 1.33 -29.17
CA GLU A 88 10.62 2.26 -29.80
C GLU A 88 10.52 2.09 -31.33
N ASP A 89 11.65 1.82 -31.99
CA ASP A 89 11.72 1.71 -33.45
C ASP A 89 11.21 0.37 -34.01
N GLN A 90 10.56 -0.43 -33.18
CA GLN A 90 10.14 -1.77 -33.50
C GLN A 90 8.74 -2.05 -32.93
N SER A 91 7.83 -2.50 -33.78
CA SER A 91 6.50 -2.94 -33.32
C SER A 91 6.63 -4.23 -32.51
N GLN A 92 6.61 -4.13 -31.18
CA GLN A 92 6.50 -5.29 -30.29
C GLN A 92 5.20 -5.25 -29.49
N MET A 93 4.73 -6.43 -29.13
CA MET A 93 3.63 -6.61 -28.20
C MET A 93 4.07 -7.57 -27.10
N LEU A 94 3.90 -7.17 -25.85
CA LEU A 94 3.77 -8.14 -24.76
C LEU A 94 2.30 -8.54 -24.65
N ALA A 95 2.01 -9.67 -24.01
CA ALA A 95 0.64 -10.04 -23.73
C ALA A 95 -0.01 -8.98 -22.81
N ARG A 96 -1.10 -8.34 -23.27
CA ARG A 96 -1.74 -7.19 -22.61
C ARG A 96 -2.35 -7.50 -21.23
N ASP A 97 -2.49 -8.78 -20.87
CA ASP A 97 -3.07 -9.23 -19.58
C ASP A 97 -1.98 -9.66 -18.56
N SER A 98 -0.73 -9.24 -18.77
CA SER A 98 0.41 -9.89 -18.12
C SER A 98 1.18 -9.07 -17.09
N HIS A 99 1.94 -9.83 -16.31
CA HIS A 99 3.06 -9.38 -15.51
C HIS A 99 4.28 -10.22 -15.88
N GLY A 100 5.46 -9.77 -15.47
CA GLY A 100 6.70 -10.45 -15.82
C GLY A 100 7.89 -9.80 -15.17
N TYR A 101 9.05 -9.98 -15.79
CA TYR A 101 10.28 -9.36 -15.34
C TYR A 101 11.14 -8.87 -16.50
N LEU A 102 12.00 -7.92 -16.18
CA LEU A 102 12.88 -7.22 -17.09
C LEU A 102 14.33 -7.51 -16.71
N LEU A 103 15.20 -7.72 -17.71
CA LEU A 103 16.63 -7.88 -17.46
C LEU A 103 17.40 -6.57 -17.61
N PHE A 104 18.49 -6.46 -16.85
CA PHE A 104 19.55 -5.50 -17.14
C PHE A 104 20.06 -5.67 -18.57
N ASP A 105 20.58 -4.59 -19.17
CA ASP A 105 21.39 -4.73 -20.38
C ASP A 105 22.61 -5.59 -20.05
N ARG A 106 23.20 -6.21 -21.08
CA ARG A 106 24.26 -7.20 -20.87
C ARG A 106 25.50 -6.60 -20.19
N LEU A 107 25.87 -5.36 -20.49
CA LEU A 107 27.06 -4.74 -19.89
C LEU A 107 26.85 -4.48 -18.39
N THR A 108 25.69 -3.93 -18.02
CA THR A 108 25.30 -3.76 -16.62
C THR A 108 25.22 -5.11 -15.90
N ALA A 109 24.61 -6.12 -16.53
CA ALA A 109 24.50 -7.46 -15.96
C ALA A 109 25.88 -8.09 -15.68
N VAL A 110 26.83 -7.96 -16.61
CA VAL A 110 28.23 -8.39 -16.42
C VAL A 110 28.90 -7.63 -15.28
N ALA A 111 28.73 -6.30 -15.23
CA ALA A 111 29.32 -5.46 -14.18
C ALA A 111 28.80 -5.81 -12.78
N LEU A 112 27.55 -6.27 -12.67
CA LEU A 112 26.92 -6.73 -11.43
C LEU A 112 27.22 -8.20 -11.10
N ALA A 113 28.07 -8.89 -11.88
CA ALA A 113 28.32 -10.33 -11.77
C ALA A 113 27.05 -11.19 -11.90
N GLN A 114 26.11 -10.72 -12.71
CA GLN A 114 24.85 -11.37 -13.06
C GLN A 114 24.73 -11.60 -14.59
N PRO A 115 25.78 -12.12 -15.26
CA PRO A 115 25.80 -12.17 -16.72
C PRO A 115 24.72 -13.09 -17.26
N TRP A 116 24.22 -12.76 -18.44
CA TRP A 116 23.37 -13.64 -19.23
C TRP A 116 23.84 -13.64 -20.68
N ASP A 117 23.62 -14.77 -21.35
CA ASP A 117 24.05 -15.05 -22.72
C ASP A 117 22.87 -15.41 -23.61
N VAL A 118 23.02 -15.21 -24.92
CA VAL A 118 22.01 -15.60 -25.91
C VAL A 118 22.54 -16.75 -26.75
N VAL A 119 21.75 -17.82 -26.88
CA VAL A 119 22.10 -19.01 -27.68
C VAL A 119 21.76 -18.83 -29.17
N ALA A 120 20.82 -17.93 -29.49
CA ALA A 120 20.50 -17.42 -30.83
C ALA A 120 19.70 -16.12 -30.66
N GLY A 121 19.60 -15.27 -31.69
CA GLY A 121 18.93 -13.97 -31.57
C GLY A 121 19.86 -12.76 -31.49
N GLN A 122 21.15 -12.84 -31.84
CA GLN A 122 22.05 -11.69 -31.62
C GLN A 122 21.69 -10.45 -32.45
N GLN A 123 20.91 -10.62 -33.52
CA GLN A 123 20.38 -9.53 -34.34
C GLN A 123 19.04 -9.00 -33.80
N PRO A 124 18.81 -7.68 -33.82
CA PRO A 124 17.61 -7.07 -33.24
C PRO A 124 16.29 -7.49 -33.92
N ASP A 125 16.35 -8.11 -35.10
CA ASP A 125 15.18 -8.55 -35.88
C ASP A 125 14.82 -10.03 -35.63
N GLU A 126 15.67 -10.80 -34.93
CA GLU A 126 15.38 -12.19 -34.57
C GLU A 126 14.46 -12.25 -33.33
N ARG A 127 13.29 -12.88 -33.47
CA ARG A 127 12.27 -12.96 -32.42
C ARG A 127 11.75 -14.39 -32.24
N PRO A 128 11.53 -14.85 -30.99
CA PRO A 128 11.97 -14.26 -29.73
C PRO A 128 13.49 -14.41 -29.51
N LEU A 129 14.07 -13.57 -28.65
CA LEU A 129 15.44 -13.76 -28.19
C LEU A 129 15.53 -14.96 -27.26
N ARG A 130 16.60 -15.75 -27.38
CA ARG A 130 16.77 -16.99 -26.61
C ARG A 130 17.90 -16.82 -25.61
N VAL A 131 17.55 -16.44 -24.38
CA VAL A 131 18.51 -16.27 -23.29
C VAL A 131 18.82 -17.64 -22.69
N GLN A 132 20.09 -17.99 -22.55
CA GLN A 132 20.50 -19.28 -21.99
C GLN A 132 19.90 -19.49 -20.59
N ASN A 133 19.53 -20.74 -20.28
CA ASN A 133 19.10 -21.10 -18.93
C ASN A 133 20.16 -20.75 -17.88
N TRP A 134 19.69 -20.45 -16.68
CA TRP A 134 20.52 -20.08 -15.54
C TRP A 134 20.38 -21.12 -14.42
N ASP A 135 21.22 -20.99 -13.40
CA ASP A 135 21.08 -21.79 -12.18
C ASP A 135 19.93 -21.27 -11.33
N GLU A 136 18.80 -21.97 -11.35
CA GLU A 136 17.59 -21.64 -10.60
C GLU A 136 17.79 -21.58 -9.09
N SER A 137 18.85 -22.22 -8.57
CA SER A 137 19.16 -22.22 -7.14
C SER A 137 19.82 -20.91 -6.68
N LEU A 138 20.24 -20.06 -7.62
CA LEU A 138 20.96 -18.81 -7.35
C LEU A 138 20.24 -17.58 -7.95
N PRO A 139 19.02 -17.23 -7.50
CA PRO A 139 18.24 -16.14 -8.08
C PRO A 139 18.90 -14.77 -8.03
N ALA A 140 19.80 -14.54 -7.07
CA ALA A 140 20.58 -13.31 -6.96
C ALA A 140 21.66 -13.17 -8.05
N ARG A 141 21.96 -14.23 -8.81
CA ARG A 141 22.90 -14.20 -9.96
C ARG A 141 22.19 -13.98 -11.29
N ILE A 142 20.87 -13.92 -11.31
CA ILE A 142 20.10 -13.63 -12.51
C ILE A 142 20.02 -12.11 -12.64
N GLY A 143 20.37 -11.57 -13.81
CA GLY A 143 20.40 -10.13 -14.08
C GLY A 143 19.01 -9.49 -14.20
N ILE A 144 18.12 -9.72 -13.23
CA ILE A 144 16.77 -9.17 -13.18
C ILE A 144 16.84 -7.74 -12.65
N GLN A 145 16.42 -6.78 -13.47
CA GLN A 145 16.40 -5.36 -13.14
C GLN A 145 15.10 -4.96 -12.43
N ALA A 146 13.96 -5.47 -12.90
CA ALA A 146 12.66 -5.08 -12.39
C ALA A 146 11.61 -6.17 -12.64
N LEU A 147 10.54 -6.14 -11.85
CA LEU A 147 9.28 -6.79 -12.17
C LEU A 147 8.41 -5.80 -12.92
N TYR A 148 7.55 -6.28 -13.82
CA TYR A 148 6.64 -5.40 -14.53
C TYR A 148 5.21 -5.91 -14.51
N TYR A 149 4.25 -4.99 -14.71
CA TYR A 149 2.86 -5.32 -14.95
C TYR A 149 2.21 -4.34 -15.95
N TYR A 150 1.18 -4.82 -16.66
CA TYR A 150 0.30 -3.95 -17.43
C TYR A 150 -0.81 -3.37 -16.55
N PRO A 151 -1.05 -2.04 -16.60
CA PRO A 151 -2.16 -1.42 -15.91
C PRO A 151 -3.50 -1.85 -16.52
N LEU A 152 -4.57 -1.72 -15.75
CA LEU A 152 -5.94 -2.00 -16.16
C LEU A 152 -6.36 -1.09 -17.32
N ASN A 153 -6.35 -1.63 -18.54
CA ASN A 153 -6.77 -0.90 -19.74
C ASN A 153 -8.00 -1.52 -20.43
N ALA A 154 -8.89 -2.21 -19.70
CA ALA A 154 -10.26 -2.51 -20.14
C ALA A 154 -11.15 -3.06 -18.99
N PRO A 155 -12.48 -2.81 -18.99
CA PRO A 155 -13.42 -3.51 -18.13
C PRO A 155 -13.32 -5.03 -18.32
N GLY A 156 -13.16 -5.78 -17.23
CA GLY A 156 -13.20 -7.25 -17.23
C GLY A 156 -11.86 -7.97 -17.41
N LYS A 157 -10.72 -7.26 -17.44
CA LYS A 157 -9.38 -7.89 -17.50
C LYS A 157 -8.65 -7.78 -16.15
N ALA A 158 -8.04 -8.88 -15.69
CA ALA A 158 -7.26 -8.88 -14.46
C ALA A 158 -5.94 -8.14 -14.67
N THR A 159 -5.57 -7.30 -13.69
CA THR A 159 -4.31 -6.53 -13.71
C THR A 159 -3.15 -7.47 -13.40
N GLY A 160 -1.98 -7.23 -14.00
CA GLY A 160 -0.76 -7.98 -13.64
C GLY A 160 -0.20 -7.64 -12.25
N LEU A 161 -0.64 -6.57 -11.59
CA LEU A 161 0.00 -6.05 -10.38
C LEU A 161 0.06 -7.08 -9.23
N ALA A 162 -1.03 -7.81 -9.01
CA ALA A 162 -1.07 -8.86 -7.99
C ALA A 162 -0.03 -9.96 -8.24
N GLY A 163 0.18 -10.33 -9.51
CA GLY A 163 1.23 -11.26 -9.91
C GLY A 163 2.62 -10.68 -9.69
N ALA A 164 2.84 -9.42 -10.09
CA ALA A 164 4.10 -8.73 -9.86
C ALA A 164 4.45 -8.63 -8.37
N GLN A 165 3.49 -8.31 -7.49
CA GLN A 165 3.72 -8.26 -6.04
C GLN A 165 4.01 -9.64 -5.43
N ARG A 166 3.34 -10.70 -5.89
CA ARG A 166 3.69 -12.08 -5.48
C ARG A 166 5.12 -12.44 -5.88
N ASN A 167 5.54 -12.08 -7.09
CA ASN A 167 6.91 -12.29 -7.56
C ASN A 167 7.91 -11.44 -6.77
N GLN A 168 7.53 -10.21 -6.40
CA GLN A 168 8.34 -9.32 -5.58
C GLN A 168 8.61 -9.93 -4.20
N LEU A 169 7.56 -10.47 -3.58
CA LEU A 169 7.68 -11.17 -2.30
C LEU A 169 8.55 -12.42 -2.42
N ALA A 170 8.31 -13.25 -3.43
CA ALA A 170 9.07 -14.49 -3.63
C ALA A 170 10.56 -14.19 -3.80
N TYR A 171 10.90 -13.18 -4.60
CA TYR A 171 12.30 -12.78 -4.80
C TYR A 171 12.93 -12.24 -3.52
N PHE A 172 12.22 -11.38 -2.78
CA PHE A 172 12.71 -10.87 -1.50
C PHE A 172 12.94 -11.99 -0.49
N GLN A 173 12.04 -12.96 -0.41
CA GLN A 173 12.22 -14.13 0.48
C GLN A 173 13.44 -14.98 0.11
N ALA A 174 13.75 -15.09 -1.19
CA ALA A 174 14.87 -15.89 -1.66
C ALA A 174 16.22 -15.14 -1.59
N THR A 175 16.23 -13.81 -1.67
CA THR A 175 17.46 -13.01 -1.87
C THR A 175 17.70 -11.93 -0.83
N GLY A 176 16.69 -11.56 -0.03
CA GLY A 176 16.73 -10.38 0.82
C GLY A 176 16.63 -9.04 0.07
N THR A 177 16.44 -9.06 -1.26
CA THR A 177 16.40 -7.87 -2.12
C THR A 177 15.00 -7.63 -2.66
N TRP A 178 14.53 -6.39 -2.60
CA TRP A 178 13.27 -5.98 -3.21
C TRP A 178 13.52 -5.55 -4.66
N LEU A 179 12.96 -6.27 -5.63
CA LEU A 179 12.93 -5.80 -7.02
C LEU A 179 11.89 -4.68 -7.17
N PRO A 180 12.17 -3.58 -7.89
CA PRO A 180 11.15 -2.58 -8.18
C PRO A 180 10.09 -3.18 -9.11
N ILE A 181 8.82 -2.87 -8.85
CA ILE A 181 7.71 -3.12 -9.78
C ILE A 181 7.52 -1.87 -10.64
N VAL A 182 7.57 -2.03 -11.97
CA VAL A 182 7.29 -0.96 -12.94
C VAL A 182 5.99 -1.24 -13.70
N ARG A 183 5.20 -0.19 -13.94
CA ARG A 183 4.06 -0.22 -14.84
C ARG A 183 4.56 -0.14 -16.29
N VAL A 184 3.97 -0.93 -17.18
CA VAL A 184 4.29 -0.90 -18.62
C VAL A 184 3.06 -0.47 -19.41
N ASP A 185 3.21 0.56 -20.24
CA ASP A 185 2.22 1.00 -21.20
C ASP A 185 2.90 1.37 -22.53
N LEU A 186 3.02 0.38 -23.41
CA LEU A 186 3.67 0.51 -24.72
C LEU A 186 2.88 1.40 -25.70
N ASP A 187 1.62 1.75 -25.39
CA ASP A 187 0.80 2.63 -26.23
C ASP A 187 1.02 4.12 -25.87
N THR A 188 1.84 4.42 -24.85
CA THR A 188 2.12 5.78 -24.38
C THR A 188 2.87 6.60 -25.43
N GLN A 189 2.33 7.78 -25.78
CA GLN A 189 3.00 8.71 -26.69
C GLN A 189 4.28 9.30 -26.07
N GLY A 190 5.31 9.47 -26.89
CA GLY A 190 6.61 10.00 -26.46
C GLY A 190 7.56 8.98 -25.84
N GLY A 191 7.23 7.68 -25.91
CA GLY A 191 8.12 6.56 -25.59
C GLY A 191 8.48 6.39 -24.10
N HIS A 192 7.79 7.09 -23.20
CA HIS A 192 7.88 6.90 -21.75
C HIS A 192 6.95 5.76 -21.29
N VAL A 193 7.26 4.54 -21.74
CA VAL A 193 6.40 3.37 -21.56
C VAL A 193 6.55 2.67 -20.21
N PHE A 194 7.58 2.99 -19.43
CA PHE A 194 7.80 2.47 -18.07
C PHE A 194 7.52 3.53 -17.01
N GLY A 195 6.65 3.23 -16.06
CA GLY A 195 6.31 4.10 -14.92
C GLY A 195 6.58 3.43 -13.58
N PHE A 196 6.87 4.23 -12.55
CA PHE A 196 7.02 3.76 -11.17
C PHE A 196 6.00 4.46 -10.27
N ASP A 197 5.27 3.67 -9.47
CA ASP A 197 4.44 4.17 -8.38
C ASP A 197 4.84 3.46 -7.10
N GLN A 198 5.07 4.26 -6.04
CA GLN A 198 5.39 3.74 -4.72
C GLN A 198 4.26 2.88 -4.14
N GLN A 199 2.99 3.18 -4.49
CA GLN A 199 1.82 2.46 -3.99
C GLN A 199 1.71 1.06 -4.59
N ASP A 200 2.28 0.83 -5.77
CA ASP A 200 2.30 -0.48 -6.42
C ASP A 200 3.26 -1.47 -5.74
N GLN A 201 4.21 -0.95 -4.96
CA GLN A 201 5.24 -1.76 -4.32
C GLN A 201 4.70 -2.45 -3.06
N LEU A 202 4.94 -3.75 -2.92
CA LEU A 202 4.46 -4.51 -1.76
C LEU A 202 5.07 -3.98 -0.45
N TYR A 203 6.36 -3.62 -0.46
CA TYR A 203 7.05 -3.08 0.72
C TYR A 203 6.49 -1.74 1.21
N ASN A 204 5.67 -1.03 0.42
CA ASN A 204 5.01 0.20 0.86
C ASN A 204 4.07 -0.05 2.06
N GLY A 205 3.52 -1.26 2.20
CA GLY A 205 2.69 -1.61 3.34
C GLY A 205 3.42 -1.48 4.69
N GLN A 206 4.72 -1.75 4.73
CA GLN A 206 5.54 -1.55 5.93
C GLN A 206 5.60 -0.07 6.32
N ARG A 207 5.81 0.83 5.34
CA ARG A 207 5.83 2.28 5.57
C ARG A 207 4.49 2.80 6.08
N VAL A 208 3.39 2.21 5.62
CA VAL A 208 2.05 2.52 6.14
C VAL A 208 1.95 2.10 7.60
N ALA A 209 2.32 0.86 7.94
CA ALA A 209 2.30 0.38 9.34
C ALA A 209 3.16 1.24 10.28
N GLU A 210 4.36 1.62 9.85
CA GLU A 210 5.26 2.50 10.60
C GLU A 210 4.63 3.87 10.87
N ARG A 211 4.07 4.52 9.83
CA ARG A 211 3.39 5.80 9.97
C ARG A 211 2.19 5.70 10.91
N LEU A 212 1.42 4.61 10.85
CA LEU A 212 0.30 4.37 11.76
C LEU A 212 0.77 4.24 13.22
N ASN A 213 1.84 3.49 13.46
CA ASN A 213 2.43 3.37 14.81
C ASN A 213 3.01 4.70 15.32
N GLN A 214 3.62 5.51 14.45
CA GLN A 214 4.09 6.86 14.81
C GLN A 214 2.92 7.77 15.23
N ARG A 215 1.85 7.83 14.44
CA ARG A 215 0.65 8.61 14.82
C ARG A 215 -0.01 8.07 16.10
N PHE A 216 0.01 6.75 16.30
CA PHE A 216 -0.52 6.13 17.51
C PHE A 216 0.26 6.52 18.77
N ALA A 217 1.59 6.57 18.68
CA ALA A 217 2.48 6.87 19.81
C ALA A 217 2.52 8.36 20.17
N GLU A 218 2.17 9.25 19.23
CA GLU A 218 2.19 10.70 19.45
C GLU A 218 0.96 11.17 20.23
N VAL A 219 1.17 11.55 21.49
CA VAL A 219 0.10 11.89 22.46
C VAL A 219 -0.09 13.39 22.67
N ALA A 220 0.58 14.25 21.91
CA ALA A 220 0.33 15.69 21.96
C ALA A 220 -1.17 16.02 21.78
N SER A 221 -1.66 16.96 22.59
CA SER A 221 -3.08 17.34 22.62
C SER A 221 -3.52 18.14 21.40
N THR A 222 -2.57 18.83 20.76
CA THR A 222 -2.80 19.61 19.55
C THR A 222 -1.72 19.37 18.50
N CYS A 223 -2.08 19.59 17.25
CA CYS A 223 -1.13 19.70 16.15
C CYS A 223 -0.25 20.95 16.31
N ARG A 224 0.83 21.03 15.52
CA ARG A 224 1.76 22.17 15.54
C ARG A 224 1.08 23.52 15.23
N ASP A 225 -0.02 23.49 14.49
CA ASP A 225 -0.84 24.66 14.14
C ASP A 225 -1.97 24.94 15.15
N GLY A 226 -1.98 24.26 16.30
CA GLY A 226 -2.96 24.44 17.37
C GLY A 226 -4.30 23.73 17.14
N ARG A 227 -4.50 23.05 16.00
CA ARG A 227 -5.72 22.26 15.77
C ARG A 227 -5.76 21.01 16.66
N ALA A 228 -6.95 20.44 16.81
CA ALA A 228 -7.17 19.23 17.60
C ALA A 228 -6.35 18.04 17.07
N ALA A 229 -5.94 17.13 17.95
CA ALA A 229 -5.03 16.04 17.60
C ALA A 229 -5.44 15.18 16.40
N PHE A 230 -6.74 14.98 16.15
CA PHE A 230 -7.22 14.16 15.02
C PHE A 230 -6.82 14.69 13.62
N TYR A 231 -6.35 15.94 13.53
CA TYR A 231 -5.80 16.50 12.30
C TYR A 231 -4.41 15.97 11.95
N CYS A 232 -3.65 15.42 12.90
CA CYS A 232 -2.25 15.02 12.69
C CYS A 232 -1.83 13.72 13.39
N TYR A 233 -2.46 13.38 14.51
CA TYR A 233 -2.09 12.27 15.38
C TYR A 233 -3.27 11.33 15.61
N GLY A 234 -2.96 10.17 16.19
CA GLY A 234 -3.89 9.05 16.32
C GLY A 234 -4.29 8.43 14.98
N VAL A 235 -5.12 7.39 15.06
CA VAL A 235 -5.56 6.61 13.90
C VAL A 235 -7.08 6.55 13.88
N LEU A 236 -7.67 7.07 12.79
CA LEU A 236 -9.10 6.94 12.51
C LEU A 236 -9.35 5.59 11.83
N ILE A 237 -10.12 4.74 12.49
CA ILE A 237 -10.41 3.38 12.05
C ILE A 237 -11.92 3.16 12.00
N ARG A 238 -12.41 2.58 10.92
CA ARG A 238 -13.83 2.26 10.73
C ARG A 238 -13.98 0.76 10.52
N ALA A 239 -14.60 0.09 11.49
CA ALA A 239 -15.01 -1.29 11.32
C ALA A 239 -16.16 -1.36 10.29
N VAL A 240 -15.97 -2.17 9.25
CA VAL A 240 -16.94 -2.38 8.18
C VAL A 240 -16.59 -3.68 7.46
N GLN A 241 -17.58 -4.53 7.23
CA GLN A 241 -17.35 -5.80 6.54
C GLN A 241 -16.96 -5.57 5.07
N GLY A 242 -16.11 -6.45 4.54
CA GLY A 242 -15.92 -6.61 3.10
C GLY A 242 -17.02 -7.49 2.51
N ALA A 243 -17.82 -6.97 1.57
CA ALA A 243 -18.91 -7.71 0.96
C ALA A 243 -19.21 -7.23 -0.47
N ALA A 244 -19.78 -8.10 -1.30
CA ALA A 244 -20.16 -7.74 -2.67
C ALA A 244 -21.42 -6.87 -2.77
N SER A 245 -22.26 -6.87 -1.73
CA SER A 245 -23.55 -6.16 -1.72
C SER A 245 -23.42 -4.65 -1.51
N PHE A 246 -22.25 -4.16 -1.09
CA PHE A 246 -21.99 -2.73 -0.90
C PHE A 246 -20.49 -2.44 -1.01
N LYS A 247 -20.13 -1.18 -1.24
CA LYS A 247 -18.73 -0.75 -1.19
C LYS A 247 -18.34 -0.31 0.22
N SER A 248 -17.32 -0.91 0.81
CA SER A 248 -16.99 -0.69 2.24
C SER A 248 -16.61 0.77 2.58
N TRP A 249 -16.19 1.57 1.59
CA TRP A 249 -15.92 3.00 1.75
C TRP A 249 -17.17 3.89 1.64
N ASN A 250 -18.33 3.34 1.29
CA ASN A 250 -19.56 4.12 1.23
C ASN A 250 -20.22 4.23 2.62
N PRO A 251 -20.84 5.37 2.95
CA PRO A 251 -21.70 5.45 4.12
C PRO A 251 -23.00 4.67 3.87
N SER A 252 -23.56 4.04 4.90
CA SER A 252 -24.87 3.38 4.79
C SER A 252 -26.00 4.41 4.66
N SER A 253 -27.18 4.00 4.17
CA SER A 253 -28.35 4.89 4.10
C SER A 253 -28.69 5.50 5.45
N ASN A 254 -28.56 4.74 6.54
CA ASN A 254 -28.69 5.27 7.89
C ASN A 254 -27.66 6.37 8.15
N SER A 255 -26.37 6.12 7.89
CA SER A 255 -25.30 7.11 8.13
C SER A 255 -25.52 8.40 7.34
N VAL A 256 -26.02 8.31 6.10
CA VAL A 256 -26.38 9.46 5.27
C VAL A 256 -27.53 10.25 5.90
N GLY A 257 -28.62 9.58 6.28
CA GLY A 257 -29.83 10.25 6.81
C GLY A 257 -29.60 11.03 8.11
N ARG A 258 -28.58 10.69 8.89
CA ARG A 258 -28.20 11.35 10.16
C ARG A 258 -26.82 12.00 10.09
N ASN A 259 -26.29 12.17 8.88
CA ASN A 259 -25.00 12.80 8.59
C ASN A 259 -23.87 12.34 9.54
N GLY A 260 -23.76 11.05 9.79
CA GLY A 260 -22.83 10.53 10.79
C GLY A 260 -22.41 9.10 10.53
N VAL A 261 -21.11 8.93 10.28
CA VAL A 261 -20.44 7.64 10.13
C VAL A 261 -19.59 7.42 11.38
N SER A 262 -19.79 6.28 12.05
CA SER A 262 -19.05 5.94 13.25
C SER A 262 -17.65 5.42 12.93
N PHE A 263 -16.67 5.95 13.63
CA PHE A 263 -15.27 5.55 13.63
C PHE A 263 -14.83 5.30 15.08
N SER A 264 -13.72 4.61 15.25
CA SER A 264 -12.92 4.70 16.48
C SER A 264 -11.68 5.53 16.20
N TYR A 265 -11.16 6.16 17.25
CA TYR A 265 -9.88 6.84 17.27
C TYR A 265 -8.93 6.09 18.18
N ILE A 266 -7.80 5.63 17.64
CA ILE A 266 -6.80 4.86 18.38
C ILE A 266 -5.56 5.73 18.58
N ARG A 267 -5.13 5.88 19.84
CA ARG A 267 -3.89 6.54 20.27
C ARG A 267 -3.44 5.92 21.59
N ALA A 268 -2.17 6.00 21.91
CA ALA A 268 -1.58 5.30 23.06
C ALA A 268 -2.22 5.64 24.41
N ASP A 269 -2.75 6.86 24.56
CA ASP A 269 -3.38 7.39 25.77
C ASP A 269 -4.92 7.30 25.76
N VAL A 270 -5.54 6.85 24.66
CA VAL A 270 -7.00 6.76 24.56
C VAL A 270 -7.54 5.53 25.30
N GLY A 271 -6.76 4.43 25.37
CA GLY A 271 -7.16 3.21 26.07
C GLY A 271 -8.17 2.33 25.33
N THR A 272 -8.29 2.44 24.00
CA THR A 272 -9.18 1.59 23.18
C THR A 272 -8.79 0.11 23.28
N GLN A 273 -9.67 -0.74 23.79
CA GLN A 273 -9.40 -2.16 24.04
C GLN A 273 -9.91 -3.08 22.92
N ARG A 274 -10.98 -2.69 22.22
CA ARG A 274 -11.55 -3.42 21.08
C ARG A 274 -12.17 -2.47 20.05
N LEU A 275 -12.46 -2.99 18.86
CA LEU A 275 -13.18 -2.30 17.79
C LEU A 275 -14.59 -2.88 17.64
N ALA A 276 -15.49 -2.16 16.97
CA ALA A 276 -16.87 -2.61 16.72
C ALA A 276 -16.97 -3.81 15.76
N GLY A 277 -15.88 -4.21 15.12
CA GLY A 277 -15.82 -5.36 14.21
C GLY A 277 -14.38 -5.87 14.05
N THR A 278 -14.22 -6.91 13.25
CA THR A 278 -12.96 -7.63 13.08
C THR A 278 -12.14 -7.17 11.87
N GLU A 279 -12.72 -6.33 11.02
CA GLU A 279 -12.11 -5.80 9.81
C GLU A 279 -12.70 -4.44 9.42
N GLY A 280 -12.03 -3.77 8.47
CA GLY A 280 -12.55 -2.55 7.88
C GLY A 280 -11.48 -1.69 7.25
N LEU A 281 -11.61 -0.38 7.44
CA LEU A 281 -10.81 0.64 6.77
C LEU A 281 -10.08 1.53 7.80
N ILE A 282 -8.83 1.87 7.51
CA ILE A 282 -8.06 2.90 8.20
C ILE A 282 -7.93 4.09 7.26
N TYR A 283 -8.16 5.28 7.81
CA TYR A 283 -8.04 6.54 7.09
C TYR A 283 -6.83 7.31 7.60
N ARG A 284 -6.30 8.17 6.73
CA ARG A 284 -5.33 9.20 7.12
C ARG A 284 -5.92 10.15 8.15
N GLU A 285 -5.03 10.88 8.81
CA GLU A 285 -5.34 12.09 9.58
C GLU A 285 -6.20 13.08 8.77
N THR A 286 -7.08 13.84 9.42
CA THR A 286 -8.06 14.67 8.67
C THR A 286 -7.44 15.88 7.97
N ALA A 287 -6.18 16.23 8.26
CA ALA A 287 -5.43 17.23 7.49
C ALA A 287 -4.75 16.66 6.24
N ALA A 288 -4.84 15.35 5.97
CA ALA A 288 -4.23 14.77 4.78
C ALA A 288 -4.81 15.41 3.50
N PRO A 289 -3.95 15.75 2.51
CA PRO A 289 -4.40 16.45 1.32
C PRO A 289 -5.17 15.50 0.40
N VAL A 290 -6.50 15.59 0.43
CA VAL A 290 -7.41 14.84 -0.43
C VAL A 290 -8.56 15.71 -0.91
N LEU A 291 -9.25 15.27 -1.97
CA LEU A 291 -10.37 16.01 -2.55
C LEU A 291 -11.58 16.07 -1.61
N ASN A 292 -11.81 15.03 -0.81
CA ASN A 292 -12.91 14.98 0.17
C ASN A 292 -12.35 14.63 1.57
N PRO A 293 -11.90 15.63 2.36
CA PRO A 293 -11.39 15.39 3.71
C PRO A 293 -12.49 14.92 4.66
N LEU A 294 -12.11 14.15 5.67
CA LEU A 294 -13.04 13.74 6.72
C LEU A 294 -13.35 14.92 7.66
N ILE A 295 -14.63 15.15 7.94
CA ILE A 295 -15.08 16.21 8.85
C ILE A 295 -15.53 15.56 10.16
N VAL A 296 -14.75 15.75 11.23
CA VAL A 296 -15.15 15.30 12.57
C VAL A 296 -16.28 16.19 13.09
N ARG A 297 -17.41 15.58 13.46
CA ARG A 297 -18.59 16.29 13.96
C ARG A 297 -18.65 16.33 15.47
N CYS A 298 -18.39 15.19 16.11
CA CYS A 298 -18.34 15.07 17.56
C CYS A 298 -17.63 13.78 17.98
N ALA A 299 -17.30 13.69 19.26
CA ALA A 299 -16.64 12.55 19.87
C ALA A 299 -17.40 12.05 21.10
N TYR A 300 -17.36 10.74 21.31
CA TYR A 300 -17.84 10.09 22.52
C TYR A 300 -16.73 9.21 23.09
N PRO A 301 -16.53 9.24 24.41
CA PRO A 301 -15.44 8.49 25.04
C PRO A 301 -15.73 6.99 24.99
N ALA A 302 -16.99 6.59 24.92
CA ALA A 302 -17.43 5.21 24.75
C ALA A 302 -18.48 5.07 23.63
N ASN A 303 -18.88 3.85 23.29
CA ASN A 303 -20.03 3.59 22.44
C ASN A 303 -21.25 4.41 22.86
N ALA A 304 -21.72 5.30 22.00
CA ALA A 304 -22.88 6.13 22.26
C ALA A 304 -24.17 5.57 21.63
N GLY A 305 -24.07 4.48 20.86
CA GLY A 305 -25.19 3.91 20.12
C GLY A 305 -25.71 4.90 19.09
N THR A 306 -24.81 5.63 18.41
CA THR A 306 -25.23 6.74 17.55
C THR A 306 -26.11 6.30 16.39
N SER A 307 -26.12 5.00 16.04
CA SER A 307 -27.12 4.30 15.20
C SER A 307 -28.54 4.83 15.37
N GLY A 308 -28.98 5.03 16.61
CA GLY A 308 -30.35 5.46 16.96
C GLY A 308 -30.48 6.90 17.45
N ILE A 309 -29.44 7.74 17.34
CA ILE A 309 -29.51 9.15 17.75
C ILE A 309 -29.76 10.01 16.50
N PRO A 310 -30.81 10.86 16.48
CA PRO A 310 -30.96 11.88 15.44
C PRO A 310 -29.69 12.73 15.34
N ASP A 311 -29.20 12.95 14.11
CA ASP A 311 -27.98 13.69 13.82
C ASP A 311 -26.66 13.09 14.39
N SER A 312 -26.69 11.95 15.05
CA SER A 312 -25.54 11.27 15.68
C SER A 312 -24.84 12.03 16.82
N CYS A 313 -24.90 13.37 16.83
CA CYS A 313 -24.26 14.25 17.78
C CYS A 313 -25.30 14.86 18.72
N ARG A 314 -25.23 14.50 20.00
CA ARG A 314 -26.03 15.13 21.06
C ARG A 314 -25.52 16.54 21.37
N ALA A 315 -26.24 17.27 22.22
CA ALA A 315 -25.79 18.54 22.78
C ALA A 315 -24.36 18.43 23.34
N SER A 316 -23.56 19.47 23.13
CA SER A 316 -22.15 19.41 23.48
C SER A 316 -21.93 19.37 24.99
N CYS A 317 -20.87 18.70 25.43
CA CYS A 317 -20.49 18.67 26.84
C CYS A 317 -20.16 20.06 27.39
N GLU A 318 -19.49 20.87 26.57
CA GLU A 318 -19.22 22.28 26.87
C GLU A 318 -20.50 23.08 27.14
N SER A 319 -21.57 22.89 26.37
CA SER A 319 -22.85 23.58 26.59
C SER A 319 -23.53 23.22 27.91
N ARG A 320 -23.08 22.15 28.55
CA ARG A 320 -23.55 21.69 29.87
C ARG A 320 -22.56 22.02 30.99
N GLY A 321 -21.55 22.84 30.71
CA GLY A 321 -20.50 23.19 31.67
C GLY A 321 -19.51 22.07 31.95
N ILE A 322 -19.47 21.01 31.13
CA ILE A 322 -18.54 19.89 31.30
C ILE A 322 -17.24 20.21 30.54
N THR A 323 -16.27 20.72 31.30
CA THR A 323 -14.93 21.08 30.81
C THR A 323 -13.81 20.35 31.56
N THR A 324 -14.15 19.44 32.47
CA THR A 324 -13.18 18.65 33.24
C THR A 324 -13.64 17.19 33.37
N VAL A 325 -12.68 16.29 33.60
CA VAL A 325 -12.97 14.86 33.83
C VAL A 325 -13.84 14.67 35.08
N ALA A 326 -13.62 15.48 36.12
CA ALA A 326 -14.43 15.45 37.35
C ALA A 326 -15.90 15.83 37.07
N ALA A 327 -16.13 16.90 36.30
CA ALA A 327 -17.48 17.29 35.89
C ALA A 327 -18.17 16.19 35.09
N TRP A 328 -17.47 15.57 34.12
CA TRP A 328 -18.01 14.45 33.35
C TRP A 328 -18.44 13.28 34.24
N ARG A 329 -17.56 12.84 35.16
CA ARG A 329 -17.84 11.73 36.08
C ARG A 329 -19.04 12.00 36.99
N SER A 330 -19.24 13.26 37.38
CA SER A 330 -20.34 13.64 38.26
C SER A 330 -21.72 13.70 37.59
N GLN A 331 -21.78 13.85 36.26
CA GLN A 331 -23.04 14.23 35.58
C GLN A 331 -23.64 13.18 34.63
N ASN A 332 -23.05 11.98 34.48
CA ASN A 332 -23.50 10.88 33.60
C ASN A 332 -24.33 11.34 32.37
N SER A 333 -23.78 12.28 31.61
CA SER A 333 -24.59 13.22 30.83
C SER A 333 -24.90 12.73 29.41
N GLY A 334 -24.15 11.74 28.93
CA GLY A 334 -24.24 11.22 27.55
C GLY A 334 -24.02 12.28 26.47
N CYS A 335 -23.53 13.47 26.82
CA CYS A 335 -23.27 14.57 25.87
C CYS A 335 -22.16 14.20 24.89
N ALA A 336 -22.06 14.98 23.80
CA ALA A 336 -21.02 14.79 22.80
C ALA A 336 -19.89 15.81 23.01
N PHE A 337 -18.63 15.38 22.89
CA PHE A 337 -17.50 16.31 22.89
C PHE A 337 -17.38 16.99 21.54
N ALA A 338 -17.22 18.32 21.55
CA ALA A 338 -17.07 19.11 20.33
C ALA A 338 -15.70 18.83 19.66
N PRO A 339 -15.59 18.96 18.33
CA PRO A 339 -14.37 18.67 17.57
C PRO A 339 -13.32 19.80 17.67
N ASN A 340 -13.30 20.54 18.78
CA ASN A 340 -12.32 21.57 19.07
C ASN A 340 -11.18 20.99 19.93
N PRO A 341 -10.00 21.64 20.00
CA PRO A 341 -8.84 21.11 20.71
C PRO A 341 -9.11 20.72 22.16
N ALA A 342 -9.74 21.60 22.93
CA ALA A 342 -9.97 21.41 24.36
C ALA A 342 -10.96 20.27 24.64
N GLN A 343 -12.11 20.26 23.95
CA GLN A 343 -13.14 19.25 24.14
C GLN A 343 -12.72 17.88 23.59
N PHE A 344 -11.97 17.84 22.49
CA PHE A 344 -11.46 16.57 21.96
C PHE A 344 -10.38 15.97 22.86
N GLN A 345 -9.50 16.79 23.46
CA GLN A 345 -8.55 16.27 24.46
C GLN A 345 -9.30 15.78 25.72
N LEU A 346 -10.30 16.52 26.20
CA LEU A 346 -11.11 16.08 27.33
C LEU A 346 -11.82 14.74 27.07
N ASN A 347 -12.29 14.49 25.84
CA ASN A 347 -12.82 13.20 25.44
C ASN A 347 -11.81 12.05 25.63
N ILE A 348 -10.54 12.30 25.30
CA ILE A 348 -9.45 11.32 25.46
C ILE A 348 -9.19 11.07 26.96
N ASP A 349 -9.07 12.13 27.75
CA ASP A 349 -8.80 12.06 29.19
C ASP A 349 -9.91 11.28 29.94
N VAL A 350 -11.16 11.47 29.52
CA VAL A 350 -12.31 10.72 30.03
C VAL A 350 -12.21 9.23 29.68
N ASN A 351 -11.89 8.89 28.44
CA ASN A 351 -11.85 7.50 28.00
C ASN A 351 -10.71 6.69 28.61
N ALA A 352 -9.56 7.32 28.89
CA ALA A 352 -8.39 6.69 29.52
C ALA A 352 -8.69 5.97 30.85
N HIS A 353 -9.89 6.12 31.40
CA HIS A 353 -10.32 5.61 32.69
C HIS A 353 -11.57 4.71 32.66
N GLY A 354 -12.16 4.32 31.50
CA GLY A 354 -13.40 3.53 31.58
C GLY A 354 -14.09 2.95 30.34
N GLY A 355 -13.66 3.20 29.09
CA GLY A 355 -14.36 2.69 27.89
C GLY A 355 -13.61 1.56 27.17
N ALA A 356 -14.32 0.47 26.83
CA ALA A 356 -13.75 -0.63 26.02
C ALA A 356 -13.52 -0.25 24.55
N TRP A 357 -14.33 0.66 24.00
CA TRP A 357 -14.13 1.29 22.69
C TRP A 357 -14.79 2.67 22.64
N ASN A 358 -14.14 3.64 21.97
CA ASN A 358 -14.67 4.99 21.74
C ASN A 358 -15.42 5.09 20.40
N GLU A 359 -16.19 6.18 20.25
CA GLU A 359 -16.94 6.46 19.03
C GLU A 359 -16.75 7.92 18.58
N ILE A 360 -16.13 8.10 17.42
CA ILE A 360 -15.98 9.40 16.74
C ILE A 360 -16.95 9.46 15.57
N ILE A 361 -17.68 10.56 15.46
CA ILE A 361 -18.63 10.77 14.36
C ILE A 361 -17.99 11.63 13.28
N ILE A 362 -17.88 11.05 12.09
CA ILE A 362 -17.47 11.74 10.87
C ILE A 362 -18.72 12.08 10.06
N ALA A 363 -18.76 13.27 9.45
CA ALA A 363 -19.84 13.64 8.54
C ALA A 363 -19.95 12.64 7.39
N ALA A 364 -21.16 12.37 6.93
CA ALA A 364 -21.36 11.53 5.76
C ALA A 364 -20.77 12.23 4.51
N TRP A 365 -20.25 11.43 3.59
CA TRP A 365 -19.72 11.89 2.31
C TRP A 365 -20.52 11.28 1.15
N ALA A 366 -20.25 11.75 -0.07
CA ALA A 366 -20.92 11.26 -1.27
C ALA A 366 -20.66 9.75 -1.49
N GLN A 367 -21.60 9.07 -2.11
CA GLN A 367 -21.42 7.67 -2.52
C GLN A 367 -20.38 7.58 -3.65
N ASN A 368 -19.65 6.47 -3.71
CA ASN A 368 -18.84 6.07 -4.87
C ASN A 368 -17.71 7.06 -5.23
N ILE A 369 -17.07 7.66 -4.23
CA ILE A 369 -15.90 8.55 -4.41
C ILE A 369 -14.57 7.97 -3.86
N PRO A 370 -14.23 6.68 -4.07
CA PRO A 370 -13.09 6.04 -3.39
C PRO A 370 -11.75 6.73 -3.60
N ARG A 371 -11.55 7.37 -4.77
CA ARG A 371 -10.30 8.09 -5.11
C ARG A 371 -10.17 9.45 -4.42
N GLN A 372 -11.27 10.00 -3.89
CA GLN A 372 -11.33 11.30 -3.23
C GLN A 372 -11.17 11.20 -1.70
N LEU A 373 -11.27 9.99 -1.15
CA LEU A 373 -11.13 9.72 0.28
C LEU A 373 -9.67 9.46 0.66
N ALA A 374 -9.30 9.82 1.89
CA ALA A 374 -7.97 9.58 2.44
C ALA A 374 -7.82 8.14 2.99
N LEU A 375 -8.17 7.14 2.20
CA LEU A 375 -8.01 5.75 2.57
C LEU A 375 -6.53 5.38 2.60
N GLU A 376 -6.11 4.77 3.71
CA GLU A 376 -4.70 4.48 3.99
C GLU A 376 -4.42 2.98 4.02
N ALA A 377 -5.35 2.19 4.54
CA ALA A 377 -5.24 0.73 4.62
C ALA A 377 -6.62 0.08 4.76
N SER A 378 -6.75 -1.18 4.38
CA SER A 378 -7.74 -2.07 5.01
C SER A 378 -7.11 -2.73 6.24
N PHE A 379 -7.92 -3.19 7.17
CA PHE A 379 -7.39 -3.83 8.38
C PHE A 379 -8.17 -5.06 8.78
N TYR A 380 -7.52 -5.90 9.58
CA TYR A 380 -8.19 -6.91 10.41
C TYR A 380 -7.57 -6.95 11.80
N THR A 381 -8.36 -7.38 12.79
CA THR A 381 -7.88 -7.53 14.18
C THR A 381 -7.12 -8.85 14.33
N ARG A 382 -5.92 -8.82 14.93
CA ARG A 382 -5.10 -10.01 15.20
C ARG A 382 -5.89 -11.06 15.99
N GLY A 383 -5.80 -12.32 15.55
CA GLY A 383 -6.50 -13.43 16.19
C GLY A 383 -8.01 -13.50 15.89
N SER A 384 -8.52 -12.67 14.98
CA SER A 384 -9.91 -12.71 14.50
C SER A 384 -10.04 -13.38 13.13
N GLY A 385 -11.28 -13.64 12.69
CA GLY A 385 -11.61 -14.12 11.35
C GLY A 385 -11.63 -13.04 10.25
N GLY A 386 -11.26 -11.79 10.55
CA GLY A 386 -11.46 -10.64 9.67
C GLY A 386 -10.54 -10.56 8.44
N LEU A 387 -9.48 -11.39 8.34
CA LEU A 387 -8.48 -11.30 7.27
C LEU A 387 -9.10 -11.40 5.86
N ASN A 388 -10.06 -12.33 5.66
CA ASN A 388 -10.71 -12.48 4.36
C ASN A 388 -11.56 -11.26 3.99
N GLY A 389 -12.21 -10.62 4.97
CA GLY A 389 -12.93 -9.37 4.76
C GLY A 389 -11.98 -8.22 4.41
N ALA A 390 -10.84 -8.11 5.10
CA ALA A 390 -9.83 -7.08 4.82
C ALA A 390 -9.19 -7.24 3.42
N ARG A 391 -8.91 -8.48 3.01
CA ARG A 391 -8.46 -8.83 1.65
C ARG A 391 -9.50 -8.52 0.60
N TYR A 392 -10.78 -8.80 0.87
CA TYR A 392 -11.87 -8.42 -0.01
C TYR A 392 -11.91 -6.92 -0.23
N ILE A 393 -11.84 -6.13 0.86
CA ILE A 393 -11.82 -4.66 0.81
C ILE A 393 -10.63 -4.15 -0.01
N GLN A 394 -9.43 -4.71 0.19
CA GLN A 394 -8.23 -4.34 -0.57
C GLN A 394 -8.45 -4.53 -2.08
N ARG A 395 -8.90 -5.72 -2.49
CA ARG A 395 -9.12 -6.03 -3.91
C ARG A 395 -10.24 -5.16 -4.50
N ASP A 396 -11.37 -5.05 -3.82
CA ASP A 396 -12.50 -4.25 -4.29
C ASP A 396 -12.11 -2.76 -4.43
N TYR A 397 -11.34 -2.23 -3.48
CA TYR A 397 -10.84 -0.86 -3.58
C TYR A 397 -9.91 -0.70 -4.79
N TYR A 398 -9.00 -1.64 -5.03
CA TYR A 398 -8.12 -1.59 -6.17
C TYR A 398 -8.88 -1.65 -7.51
N GLU A 399 -9.84 -2.57 -7.65
CA GLU A 399 -10.70 -2.69 -8.83
C GLU A 399 -11.46 -1.39 -9.13
N GLN A 400 -11.98 -0.71 -8.10
CA GLN A 400 -12.80 0.50 -8.26
C GLN A 400 -11.99 1.80 -8.34
N ALA A 401 -10.84 1.87 -7.67
CA ALA A 401 -10.10 3.12 -7.48
C ALA A 401 -8.76 3.17 -8.24
N GLN A 402 -8.27 2.02 -8.72
CA GLN A 402 -6.94 1.88 -9.32
C GLN A 402 -5.82 2.36 -8.39
N LYS A 403 -6.03 2.17 -7.09
CA LYS A 403 -5.10 2.53 -6.02
C LYS A 403 -4.96 1.34 -5.07
N VAL A 404 -3.72 1.04 -4.68
CA VAL A 404 -3.44 -0.02 -3.72
C VAL A 404 -3.45 0.53 -2.31
N VAL A 405 -4.18 -0.15 -1.42
CA VAL A 405 -4.08 0.04 0.03
C VAL A 405 -3.62 -1.28 0.65
N PRO A 406 -2.65 -1.28 1.59
CA PRO A 406 -2.22 -2.52 2.25
C PRO A 406 -3.29 -3.02 3.22
N VAL A 407 -3.30 -4.32 3.44
CA VAL A 407 -3.96 -4.97 4.59
C VAL A 407 -3.02 -4.85 5.79
N ILE A 408 -3.50 -4.25 6.88
CA ILE A 408 -2.77 -4.06 8.12
C ILE A 408 -3.39 -4.92 9.22
N GLN A 409 -2.57 -5.73 9.89
CA GLN A 409 -2.96 -6.43 11.11
C GLN A 409 -2.97 -5.43 12.28
N VAL A 410 -4.08 -5.38 13.02
CA VAL A 410 -4.26 -4.52 14.20
C VAL A 410 -4.21 -5.36 15.47
N ASN A 411 -3.29 -5.04 16.38
CA ASN A 411 -3.17 -5.65 17.70
C ASN A 411 -3.21 -4.57 18.79
N LEU A 412 -4.41 -4.22 19.26
CA LEU A 412 -4.60 -3.21 20.31
C LEU A 412 -3.94 -3.58 21.65
N GLY A 413 -3.70 -4.86 21.90
CA GLY A 413 -3.04 -5.36 23.11
C GLY A 413 -1.51 -5.49 22.99
N ALA A 414 -0.88 -4.90 21.97
CA ALA A 414 0.56 -4.98 21.77
C ALA A 414 1.34 -4.27 22.89
N GLY A 415 1.95 -5.03 23.81
CA GLY A 415 2.70 -4.47 24.94
C GLY A 415 3.97 -3.69 24.57
N ASN A 416 4.44 -3.79 23.33
CA ASN A 416 5.56 -3.02 22.80
C ASN A 416 5.13 -1.72 22.07
N GLY A 417 3.84 -1.39 22.07
CA GLY A 417 3.29 -0.22 21.37
C GLY A 417 3.21 -0.35 19.84
N GLN A 418 3.60 -1.49 19.26
CA GLN A 418 3.46 -1.76 17.82
C GLN A 418 2.08 -2.36 17.53
N VAL A 419 1.08 -1.48 17.47
CA VAL A 419 -0.33 -1.85 17.26
C VAL A 419 -0.60 -2.25 15.80
N PHE A 420 0.10 -1.66 14.85
CA PHE A 420 -0.13 -1.87 13.42
C PHE A 420 1.03 -2.65 12.80
N ALA A 421 0.75 -3.80 12.20
CA ALA A 421 1.76 -4.62 11.53
C ALA A 421 1.38 -4.87 10.07
N PHE A 422 2.36 -4.77 9.18
CA PHE A 422 2.24 -5.21 7.81
C PHE A 422 2.85 -6.61 7.67
N LEU A 423 2.06 -7.54 7.15
CA LEU A 423 2.49 -8.90 6.86
C LEU A 423 2.31 -9.12 5.34
N PRO A 424 3.40 -9.35 4.57
CA PRO A 424 3.29 -9.55 3.13
C PRO A 424 2.35 -10.70 2.73
N GLN A 425 2.32 -11.77 3.53
CA GLN A 425 1.44 -12.91 3.31
C GLN A 425 -0.05 -12.61 3.51
N ASP A 426 -0.40 -11.50 4.18
CA ASP A 426 -1.80 -11.12 4.39
C ASP A 426 -2.39 -10.40 3.19
N GLN A 427 -1.56 -9.95 2.25
CA GLN A 427 -2.01 -9.23 1.06
C GLN A 427 -2.65 -10.19 0.06
N ASN A 428 -3.71 -9.74 -0.61
CA ASN A 428 -4.41 -10.51 -1.65
C ASN A 428 -5.10 -9.57 -2.63
N LEU A 429 -4.28 -8.75 -3.31
CA LEU A 429 -4.70 -7.96 -4.46
C LEU A 429 -5.19 -8.83 -5.62
#